data_AF-A0A8H3I9J2-F1
#
_entry.id   AF-A0A8H3I9J2-F1
#
_cell.length_a   1.000
_cell.length_b   1.000
_cell.length_c   1.000
_cell.angle_alpha   90.00
_cell.angle_beta   90.00
_cell.angle_gamma   90.00
#
_symmetry.space_group_name_H-M   'P 1'
#
loop_
_entity.id
_entity.type
_entity.pdbx_description
1 polymer ?
#
loop_
_entity_poly.entity_id
_entity_poly.type
_entity_poly.pdbx_seq_one_letter_code
_entity_poly.pdbx_strand_id
1 'polypeptide(L)'
;MSPVMATESIIRDLYPDLAEDILKSWYQVITHGMEASQVPCTGLAFSNLDDATSLSKDDLMSGDVVHPNYTAENMYLHFNESQKWYWLPDQSEDELLLFKTMDSGNPISWRV
;
A
#
# COMPACT_ATOMS: atom_id res chain seq x y z
N MET A 1 -6.15 -15.03 -6.74
CA MET A 1 -7.39 -14.24 -6.92
C MET A 1 -6.95 -12.86 -7.38
N SER A 2 -7.56 -12.25 -8.40
CA SER A 2 -7.05 -10.97 -8.95
C SER A 2 -7.13 -9.84 -7.90
N PRO A 3 -6.11 -8.98 -7.74
CA PRO A 3 -6.12 -7.84 -6.79
C PRO A 3 -7.31 -6.88 -6.95
N VAL A 4 -7.87 -6.80 -8.16
CA VAL A 4 -9.07 -6.02 -8.48
C VAL A 4 -10.28 -6.48 -7.64
N MET A 5 -10.45 -7.79 -7.46
CA MET A 5 -11.58 -8.36 -6.70
C MET A 5 -11.50 -8.04 -5.20
N ALA A 6 -10.29 -7.94 -4.65
CA ALA A 6 -10.08 -7.61 -3.25
C ALA A 6 -10.43 -6.13 -2.98
N THR A 7 -10.05 -5.23 -3.88
CA THR A 7 -10.30 -3.79 -3.73
C THR A 7 -11.78 -3.45 -3.77
N GLU A 8 -12.54 -4.04 -4.69
CA GLU A 8 -13.99 -3.85 -4.75
C GLU A 8 -14.69 -4.37 -3.49
N SER A 9 -14.23 -5.50 -2.97
CA SER A 9 -14.76 -6.09 -1.72
C SER A 9 -14.50 -5.18 -0.52
N ILE A 10 -13.31 -4.58 -0.43
CA ILE A 10 -12.96 -3.59 0.59
C ILE A 10 -13.86 -2.35 0.50
N ILE A 11 -14.09 -1.81 -0.71
CA ILE A 11 -14.95 -0.63 -0.91
C ILE A 11 -16.38 -0.92 -0.44
N ARG A 12 -16.90 -2.11 -0.75
CA ARG A 12 -18.24 -2.55 -0.34
C ARG A 12 -18.38 -2.75 1.16
N ASP A 13 -17.31 -3.18 1.82
CA ASP A 13 -17.27 -3.37 3.27
C ASP A 13 -17.17 -2.04 4.03
N LEU A 14 -16.30 -1.13 3.58
CA LEU A 14 -16.05 0.16 4.23
C LEU A 14 -17.14 1.22 3.94
N TYR A 15 -17.69 1.23 2.72
CA TYR A 15 -18.62 2.25 2.26
C TYR A 15 -19.88 1.64 1.63
N PRO A 16 -20.68 0.86 2.39
CA PRO A 16 -21.77 0.06 1.85
C PRO A 16 -22.81 0.90 1.06
N ASP A 17 -23.12 2.11 1.54
CA ASP A 17 -24.11 2.99 0.91
C ASP A 17 -23.58 3.73 -0.33
N LEU A 18 -22.26 3.89 -0.46
CA LEU A 18 -21.61 4.65 -1.55
C LEU A 18 -20.86 3.76 -2.53
N ALA A 19 -20.69 2.47 -2.23
CA ALA A 19 -19.84 1.56 -2.98
C ALA A 19 -20.21 1.49 -4.46
N GLU A 20 -21.51 1.41 -4.79
CA GLU A 20 -21.97 1.36 -6.18
C GLU A 20 -21.65 2.64 -6.98
N ASP A 21 -21.62 3.79 -6.31
CA ASP A 21 -21.32 5.06 -6.99
C ASP A 21 -19.80 5.28 -7.10
N ILE A 22 -19.03 4.82 -6.11
CA ILE A 22 -17.56 4.81 -6.14
C ILE A 22 -17.06 3.88 -7.25
N LEU A 23 -17.62 2.67 -7.37
CA LEU A 23 -17.19 1.67 -8.35
C LEU A 23 -17.56 2.03 -9.79
N LYS A 24 -18.59 2.87 -10.00
CA LYS A 24 -18.91 3.46 -11.32
C LYS A 24 -17.98 4.61 -11.68
N SER A 25 -17.23 5.13 -10.72
CA SER A 25 -16.35 6.29 -10.85
C SER A 25 -14.89 5.86 -10.89
N TRP A 26 -14.01 6.80 -11.22
CA TRP A 26 -12.57 6.57 -11.17
C TRP A 26 -12.11 6.68 -9.72
N TYR A 27 -11.48 5.65 -9.19
CA TYR A 27 -10.98 5.63 -7.81
C TYR A 27 -9.51 5.22 -7.75
N GLN A 28 -8.84 5.66 -6.70
CA GLN A 28 -7.45 5.31 -6.38
C GLN A 28 -7.38 4.91 -4.92
N VAL A 29 -6.66 3.83 -4.63
CA VAL A 29 -6.42 3.38 -3.26
C VAL A 29 -5.20 4.10 -2.74
N ILE A 30 -5.40 4.93 -1.72
CA ILE A 30 -4.34 5.64 -1.02
C ILE A 30 -4.28 5.04 0.39
N THR A 31 -3.15 4.41 0.71
CA THR A 31 -2.86 3.93 2.05
C THR A 31 -1.95 4.94 2.72
N HIS A 32 -2.29 5.34 3.93
CA HIS A 32 -1.43 6.18 4.76
C HIS A 32 -0.46 5.29 5.53
N GLY A 33 0.83 5.52 5.29
CA GLY A 33 1.91 4.97 6.09
C GLY A 33 2.13 5.85 7.29
N MET A 34 2.10 5.26 8.48
CA MET A 34 2.10 5.93 9.78
C MET A 34 0.76 6.59 10.12
N GLU A 35 0.05 6.06 11.12
CA GLU A 35 -0.57 6.97 12.07
C GLU A 35 0.56 7.84 12.61
N ALA A 36 0.36 9.17 12.63
CA ALA A 36 1.25 10.09 13.30
C ALA A 36 1.58 9.52 14.69
N SER A 37 2.74 8.88 14.80
CA SER A 37 3.22 8.34 16.06
C SER A 37 3.35 9.54 16.96
N GLN A 38 2.69 9.55 18.12
CA GLN A 38 2.81 10.63 19.13
C GLN A 38 4.21 10.73 19.76
N VAL A 39 5.20 10.15 19.08
CA VAL A 39 6.60 10.04 19.45
C VAL A 39 7.38 10.07 18.13
N PRO A 40 8.42 10.93 18.01
CA PRO A 40 9.29 10.93 16.85
C PRO A 40 9.80 9.51 16.55
N CYS A 41 9.68 9.09 15.29
CA CYS A 41 10.11 7.76 14.84
C CYS A 41 11.64 7.63 14.92
N THR A 42 12.16 7.33 16.12
CA THR A 42 13.59 7.09 16.38
C THR A 42 14.00 5.62 16.17
N GLY A 43 13.04 4.75 15.82
CA GLY A 43 13.22 3.31 15.66
C GLY A 43 13.36 2.84 14.21
N LEU A 44 14.33 1.94 13.99
CA LEU A 44 14.81 1.40 12.71
C LEU A 44 13.79 0.66 11.82
N ALA A 45 12.52 0.50 12.23
CA ALA A 45 11.58 -0.40 11.53
C ALA A 45 10.59 0.31 10.61
N PHE A 46 10.30 1.60 10.83
CA PHE A 46 9.12 2.23 10.20
C PHE A 46 9.44 3.41 9.26
N SER A 47 10.67 3.92 9.24
CA SER A 47 11.09 5.01 8.33
C SER A 47 12.02 4.55 7.19
N ASN A 48 12.07 3.24 6.93
CA ASN A 48 12.82 2.68 5.81
C ASN A 48 11.93 2.65 4.57
N LEU A 49 12.33 3.36 3.53
CA LEU A 49 11.71 3.36 2.21
C LEU A 49 12.63 2.61 1.25
N ASP A 50 12.11 1.64 0.53
CA ASP A 50 12.88 0.90 -0.47
C ASP A 50 12.79 1.56 -1.86
N ASP A 51 13.89 1.56 -2.59
CA ASP A 51 13.92 1.93 -4.00
C ASP A 51 13.29 0.83 -4.85
N ALA A 52 12.08 1.07 -5.35
CA ALA A 52 11.36 0.13 -6.21
C ALA A 52 12.15 -0.33 -7.45
N THR A 53 13.16 0.45 -7.91
CA THR A 53 14.01 0.07 -9.05
C THR A 53 15.14 -0.90 -8.66
N SER A 54 15.44 -1.02 -7.37
CA SER A 54 16.43 -1.95 -6.82
C SER A 54 15.85 -3.31 -6.45
N LEU A 55 14.52 -3.43 -6.43
CA LEU A 55 13.80 -4.65 -6.08
C LEU A 55 13.91 -5.74 -7.15
N SER A 56 14.35 -6.92 -6.73
CA SER A 56 14.13 -8.14 -7.51
C SER A 56 12.74 -8.71 -7.21
N LYS A 57 12.10 -9.30 -8.22
CA LYS A 57 10.85 -10.05 -8.00
C LYS A 57 11.06 -11.25 -7.09
N ASP A 58 12.27 -11.79 -7.04
CA ASP A 58 12.62 -12.94 -6.20
C ASP A 58 12.69 -12.57 -4.71
N ASP A 59 12.79 -11.27 -4.39
CA ASP A 59 12.76 -10.79 -3.01
C ASP A 59 11.31 -10.65 -2.50
N LEU A 60 10.31 -10.74 -3.38
CA LEU A 60 8.89 -10.61 -3.03
C LEU A 60 8.32 -11.97 -2.62
N MET A 61 7.82 -12.03 -1.40
CA MET A 61 7.09 -13.18 -0.87
C MET A 61 5.60 -12.85 -0.80
N SER A 62 4.78 -13.56 -1.56
CA SER A 62 3.34 -13.41 -1.45
C SER A 62 2.85 -13.97 -0.11
N GLY A 63 1.93 -13.26 0.52
CA GLY A 63 1.22 -13.72 1.70
C GLY A 63 -0.23 -13.26 1.67
N ASP A 64 -1.11 -14.15 2.08
CA ASP A 64 -2.53 -13.87 2.12
C ASP A 64 -2.88 -13.01 3.34
N VAL A 65 -3.65 -11.95 3.11
CA VAL A 65 -4.28 -11.16 4.15
C VAL A 65 -5.76 -11.54 4.18
N VAL A 66 -6.11 -12.33 5.20
CA VAL A 66 -7.47 -12.85 5.37
C VAL A 66 -8.24 -11.95 6.32
N HIS A 67 -9.28 -11.30 5.81
CA HIS A 67 -10.30 -10.60 6.59
C HIS A 67 -11.58 -11.45 6.63
N PRO A 68 -12.51 -11.17 7.57
CA PRO A 68 -13.77 -11.92 7.64
C PRO A 68 -14.58 -11.91 6.33
N ASN A 69 -14.52 -10.80 5.60
CA ASN A 69 -15.38 -10.55 4.43
C ASN A 69 -14.62 -10.58 3.09
N TYR A 70 -13.29 -10.62 3.11
CA TYR A 70 -12.46 -10.65 1.90
C TYR A 70 -11.07 -11.23 2.17
N THR A 71 -10.46 -11.77 1.12
CA THR A 71 -9.04 -12.15 1.14
C THR A 71 -8.30 -11.28 0.13
N ALA A 72 -7.21 -10.66 0.57
CA ALA A 72 -6.29 -9.90 -0.26
C ALA A 72 -4.93 -10.61 -0.30
N GLU A 73 -4.12 -10.30 -1.32
CA GLU A 73 -2.73 -10.73 -1.40
C GLU A 73 -1.85 -9.53 -1.07
N ASN A 74 -0.90 -9.72 -0.16
CA ASN A 74 0.14 -8.75 0.15
C ASN A 74 1.51 -9.32 -0.24
N MET A 75 2.43 -8.46 -0.66
CA MET A 75 3.80 -8.84 -0.96
C MET A 75 4.70 -8.39 0.18
N TYR A 76 5.28 -9.34 0.90
CA TYR A 76 6.32 -9.11 1.89
C TYR A 76 7.67 -9.04 1.21
N LEU A 77 8.55 -8.17 1.70
CA LEU A 77 9.90 -8.03 1.17
C LEU A 77 10.89 -8.84 2.01
N HIS A 78 11.64 -9.73 1.36
CA HIS A 78 12.80 -10.39 1.94
C HIS A 78 14.03 -9.48 1.77
N PHE A 79 14.89 -9.40 2.80
CA PHE A 79 16.09 -8.59 2.73
C PHE A 79 17.06 -9.13 1.67
N ASN A 80 17.56 -8.22 0.83
CA ASN A 80 18.62 -8.47 -0.15
C ASN A 80 19.62 -7.33 -0.10
N GLU A 81 20.92 -7.63 -0.10
CA GLU A 81 21.99 -6.61 -0.07
C GLU A 81 21.98 -5.67 -1.30
N SER A 82 21.33 -6.08 -2.38
CA SER A 82 21.16 -5.27 -3.60
C SER A 82 20.08 -4.19 -3.47
N GLN A 83 19.22 -4.30 -2.45
CA GLN A 83 18.16 -3.35 -2.18
C GLN A 83 18.73 -2.02 -1.67
N LYS A 84 18.16 -0.92 -2.16
CA LYS A 84 18.52 0.42 -1.73
C LYS A 84 17.48 0.93 -0.76
N TRP A 85 17.88 1.01 0.49
CA TRP A 85 17.06 1.52 1.56
C TRP A 85 17.38 3.00 1.82
N TYR A 86 16.36 3.82 1.80
CA TYR A 86 16.41 5.22 2.22
C TYR A 86 15.82 5.32 3.62
N TRP A 87 16.53 6.05 4.48
CA TRP A 87 16.06 6.38 5.82
C TRP A 87 15.54 7.82 5.82
N LEU A 88 14.31 8.00 6.29
CA LEU A 88 13.76 9.32 6.58
C LEU A 88 13.89 9.60 8.09
N PRO A 89 14.96 10.29 8.55
CA PRO A 89 15.12 10.65 9.96
C PRO A 89 14.10 11.71 10.39
N ASP A 90 13.78 11.71 11.67
CA ASP A 90 13.09 12.81 12.36
C ASP A 90 11.73 13.21 11.78
N GLN A 91 10.99 12.25 11.22
CA GLN A 91 9.64 12.49 10.73
C GLN A 91 8.75 13.04 11.86
N SER A 92 8.22 14.24 11.65
CA SER A 92 7.40 14.97 12.62
C SER A 92 6.00 14.35 12.73
N GLU A 93 5.32 14.62 13.85
CA GLU A 93 3.91 14.27 14.03
C GLU A 93 2.99 14.94 12.98
N ASP A 94 3.45 16.05 12.40
CA ASP A 94 2.75 16.79 11.35
C ASP A 94 3.07 16.30 9.92
N GLU A 95 3.91 15.27 9.76
CA GLU A 95 4.33 14.74 8.46
C GLU A 95 3.70 13.37 8.19
N LEU A 96 3.03 13.27 7.04
CA LEU A 96 2.33 12.05 6.61
C LEU A 96 3.00 11.42 5.40
N LEU A 97 3.29 10.12 5.49
CA LEU A 97 3.70 9.31 4.33
C LEU A 97 2.46 8.75 3.64
N LEU A 98 2.28 9.08 2.37
CA LEU A 98 1.19 8.58 1.54
C LEU A 98 1.73 7.54 0.54
N PHE A 99 1.20 6.33 0.63
CA PHE A 99 1.45 5.28 -0.34
C PHE A 99 0.26 5.20 -1.30
N LYS A 100 0.52 5.51 -2.57
CA LYS A 100 -0.46 5.33 -3.63
C LYS A 100 -0.20 4.01 -4.34
N THR A 101 -1.12 3.07 -4.18
CA THR A 101 -1.04 1.77 -4.85
C THR A 101 -1.82 1.84 -6.16
N MET A 102 -1.21 1.41 -7.26
CA MET A 102 -1.86 1.30 -8.56
C MET A 102 -1.69 -0.10 -9.12
N ASP A 103 -2.76 -0.65 -9.71
CA ASP A 103 -2.68 -1.91 -10.41
C ASP A 103 -1.97 -1.71 -11.76
N SER A 104 -0.94 -2.52 -12.00
CA SER A 104 -0.18 -2.53 -13.26
C SER A 104 -0.97 -3.14 -14.43
N GLY A 105 -2.01 -3.94 -14.15
CA GLY A 105 -2.87 -4.57 -15.16
C GLY A 105 -3.86 -3.63 -15.81
N ASN A 106 -4.13 -2.47 -15.21
CA ASN A 106 -4.95 -1.42 -15.78
C ASN A 106 -4.35 -0.03 -15.52
N PRO A 107 -3.42 0.42 -16.38
CA PRO A 107 -2.70 1.69 -16.20
C PRO A 107 -3.57 2.94 -16.39
N ILE A 108 -4.90 2.84 -16.53
CA ILE A 108 -5.78 3.96 -16.92
C ILE A 108 -6.52 4.54 -15.71
N SER A 109 -5.80 4.86 -14.63
CA SER A 109 -6.29 5.80 -13.61
C SER A 109 -5.67 7.20 -13.72
N TRP A 110 -4.91 7.46 -14.81
CA TRP A 110 -4.13 8.70 -14.97
C TRP A 110 -4.08 9.33 -16.37
N ARG A 111 -4.97 9.03 -17.32
CA ARG A 111 -4.95 9.71 -18.64
C ARG A 111 -6.07 10.75 -18.79
N VAL A 112 -5.64 12.01 -18.84
CA VAL A 112 -6.34 13.16 -19.47
C VAL A 112 -6.64 12.84 -20.93
#